data_AF-A0A520V419-F1
#
_entry.id   AF-A0A520V419-F1
#
_cell.length_a   1.000
_cell.length_b   1.000
_cell.length_c   1.000
_cell.angle_alpha   90.00
_cell.angle_beta   90.00
_cell.angle_gamma   90.00
#
_symmetry.space_group_name_H-M   'P 1'
#
loop_
_entity.id
_entity.type
_entity.pdbx_description
1 polymer ?
#
loop_
_entity_poly.entity_id
_entity_poly.type
_entity_poly.pdbx_seq_one_letter_code
_entity_poly.pdbx_strand_id
1 'polypeptide(L)'
;MTSQELTHQIHLKNSFLCIGLDVDMDKIPKHLLDKEDPIFEFNKQIIDATHHLAVAFKPNTAFYEAYGLKGWKSLTKTISYLNDNYPEIFTIADAKRGDIGNTSRMYAKAFFEDLGFDSVTVAP
;
A
#
# COMPACT_ATOMS: atom_id res chain seq x y z
N MET A 1 5.76 8.50 8.66
CA MET A 1 7.15 8.83 8.25
C MET A 1 7.28 10.28 7.81
N THR A 2 8.37 10.95 8.17
CA THR A 2 8.73 12.32 7.78
C THR A 2 9.62 12.33 6.52
N SER A 3 9.75 13.48 5.86
CA SER A 3 10.64 13.62 4.69
C SER A 3 12.12 13.33 5.02
N GLN A 4 12.54 13.58 6.26
CA GLN A 4 13.91 13.32 6.72
C GLN A 4 14.16 11.81 6.87
N GLU A 5 13.21 11.08 7.44
CA GLU A 5 13.25 9.61 7.55
C GLU A 5 13.26 8.96 6.16
N LEU A 6 12.43 9.42 5.22
CA LEU A 6 12.42 8.92 3.85
C LEU A 6 13.76 9.17 3.14
N THR A 7 14.31 10.39 3.28
CA THR A 7 15.62 10.72 2.71
C THR A 7 16.74 9.85 3.30
N HIS A 8 16.68 9.57 4.60
CA HIS A 8 17.61 8.65 5.24
C HIS A 8 17.54 7.24 4.65
N GLN A 9 16.33 6.71 4.43
CA GLN A 9 16.14 5.39 3.82
C GLN A 9 16.62 5.33 2.37
N ILE A 10 16.43 6.40 1.60
CA ILE A 10 16.98 6.53 0.23
C ILE A 10 18.50 6.39 0.24
N HIS A 11 19.18 7.07 1.17
CA HIS A 11 20.64 6.97 1.29
C HIS A 11 21.10 5.60 1.79
N LEU A 12 20.44 5.03 2.81
CA LEU A 12 20.77 3.72 3.34
C LEU A 12 20.64 2.61 2.30
N LYS A 13 19.54 2.61 1.55
CA LYS A 13 19.25 1.59 0.52
C LYS A 13 19.88 1.91 -0.83
N ASN A 14 20.47 3.10 -0.99
CA ASN A 14 20.96 3.65 -2.26
C ASN A 14 19.92 3.49 -3.39
N SER A 15 18.66 3.84 -3.09
CA SER A 15 17.51 3.50 -3.92
C SER A 15 16.41 4.56 -3.81
N PHE A 16 15.74 4.81 -4.95
CA PHE A 16 14.49 5.55 -5.03
C PHE A 16 13.30 4.66 -5.40
N LEU A 17 13.49 3.33 -5.30
CA LEU A 17 12.51 2.36 -5.78
C LEU A 17 11.21 2.45 -4.98
N CYS A 18 10.12 2.71 -5.70
CA CYS A 18 8.74 2.61 -5.22
C CYS A 18 8.07 1.44 -5.95
N ILE A 19 7.61 0.44 -5.20
CA ILE A 19 7.01 -0.77 -5.78
C ILE A 19 5.49 -0.64 -5.75
N GLY A 20 4.85 -0.83 -6.90
CA GLY A 20 3.39 -0.90 -7.01
C GLY A 20 2.85 -2.24 -6.50
N LEU A 21 1.75 -2.20 -5.77
CA LEU A 21 1.01 -3.39 -5.31
C LEU A 21 -0.38 -3.39 -5.97
N ASP A 22 -0.39 -3.54 -7.30
CA ASP A 22 -1.58 -3.42 -8.15
C ASP A 22 -2.08 -4.83 -8.50
N VAL A 23 -2.75 -5.48 -7.55
CA VAL A 23 -3.05 -6.91 -7.61
C VAL A 23 -4.21 -7.21 -8.56
N ASP A 24 -3.89 -7.95 -9.62
CA ASP A 24 -4.84 -8.52 -10.56
C ASP A 24 -4.95 -10.03 -10.29
N MET A 25 -6.14 -10.51 -9.91
CA MET A 25 -6.36 -11.91 -9.55
C MET A 25 -5.94 -12.89 -10.65
N ASP A 26 -6.04 -12.50 -11.93
CA ASP A 26 -5.66 -13.36 -13.06
C ASP A 26 -4.14 -13.52 -13.20
N LYS A 27 -3.37 -12.64 -12.56
CA LYS A 27 -1.90 -12.65 -12.57
C LYS A 27 -1.29 -13.28 -11.32
N ILE A 28 -2.12 -13.60 -10.31
CA ILE A 28 -1.64 -14.28 -9.11
C ILE A 28 -1.19 -15.71 -9.47
N PRO A 29 0.02 -16.13 -9.06
CA PRO A 29 0.48 -17.50 -9.27
C PRO A 29 -0.52 -18.53 -8.74
N LYS A 30 -0.82 -19.56 -9.52
CA LYS A 30 -1.87 -20.56 -9.21
C LYS A 30 -1.77 -21.15 -7.81
N HIS A 31 -0.56 -21.39 -7.30
CA HIS A 31 -0.32 -21.97 -5.98
C HIS A 31 -0.73 -21.05 -4.80
N LEU A 32 -0.97 -19.76 -5.06
CA LEU A 32 -1.47 -18.80 -4.07
C LEU A 32 -2.98 -18.62 -4.12
N LEU A 33 -3.64 -19.06 -5.20
CA LEU A 33 -5.10 -18.91 -5.37
C LEU A 33 -5.90 -19.72 -4.34
N ASP A 34 -5.33 -20.81 -3.83
CA ASP A 34 -5.96 -21.68 -2.82
C ASP A 34 -5.81 -21.15 -1.38
N LYS A 35 -5.16 -19.98 -1.20
CA LYS A 35 -5.02 -19.34 0.11
C LYS A 35 -6.32 -18.65 0.51
N GLU A 36 -6.51 -18.46 1.82
CA GLU A 36 -7.70 -17.76 2.34
C GLU A 36 -7.82 -16.33 1.79
N ASP A 37 -6.68 -15.65 1.62
CA ASP A 37 -6.57 -14.30 1.11
C ASP A 37 -5.44 -14.22 0.06
N PRO A 38 -5.70 -14.63 -1.19
CA PRO A 38 -4.68 -14.69 -2.23
C PRO A 38 -4.05 -13.32 -2.53
N ILE A 39 -4.84 -12.24 -2.44
CA ILE A 39 -4.36 -10.87 -2.66
C ILE A 39 -3.33 -10.50 -1.59
N PHE A 40 -3.67 -10.71 -0.31
CA PHE A 40 -2.73 -10.44 0.77
C PHE A 40 -1.47 -11.32 0.67
N GLU A 41 -1.63 -12.62 0.43
CA GLU A 41 -0.48 -13.53 0.35
C GLU A 41 0.47 -13.15 -0.80
N PHE A 42 -0.08 -12.79 -1.96
CA PHE A 42 0.71 -12.33 -3.10
C PHE A 42 1.47 -11.04 -2.78
N ASN A 43 0.79 -10.04 -2.19
CA ASN A 43 1.44 -8.81 -1.75
C ASN A 43 2.54 -9.07 -0.72
N LYS A 44 2.25 -9.90 0.29
CA LYS A 44 3.20 -10.25 1.34
C LYS A 44 4.49 -10.84 0.75
N GLN A 45 4.37 -11.76 -0.19
CA GLN A 45 5.55 -12.36 -0.82
C GLN A 45 6.37 -11.37 -1.64
N ILE A 46 5.72 -10.43 -2.34
CA ILE A 46 6.42 -9.33 -3.02
C ILE A 46 7.17 -8.49 -1.97
N ILE A 47 6.48 -8.06 -0.91
CA ILE A 47 7.06 -7.25 0.15
C ILE A 47 8.28 -7.96 0.77
N ASP A 48 8.12 -9.20 1.23
CA ASP A 48 9.19 -9.98 1.87
C ASP A 48 10.40 -10.16 0.93
N ALA A 49 10.15 -10.32 -0.38
CA ALA A 49 11.22 -10.47 -1.35
C ALA A 49 11.93 -9.15 -1.69
N THR A 50 11.30 -7.98 -1.51
CA THR A 50 11.81 -6.71 -2.06
C THR A 50 11.95 -5.56 -1.06
N HIS A 51 11.52 -5.70 0.19
CA HIS A 51 11.50 -4.62 1.20
C HIS A 51 12.89 -3.98 1.41
N HIS A 52 13.96 -4.77 1.28
CA HIS A 52 15.35 -4.33 1.43
C HIS A 52 15.84 -3.43 0.28
N LEU A 53 15.14 -3.42 -0.87
CA LEU A 53 15.46 -2.59 -2.03
C LEU A 53 14.55 -1.36 -2.15
N ALA A 54 13.31 -1.47 -1.66
CA ALA A 54 12.28 -0.45 -1.81
C ALA A 54 12.31 0.56 -0.67
N VAL A 55 12.12 1.84 -1.00
CA VAL A 55 11.88 2.90 -0.01
C VAL A 55 10.39 3.17 0.15
N ALA A 56 9.56 2.72 -0.79
CA ALA A 56 8.12 2.86 -0.72
C ALA A 56 7.36 1.69 -1.36
N PHE A 57 6.16 1.42 -0.85
CA PHE A 57 5.13 0.63 -1.54
C PHE A 57 3.90 1.47 -1.82
N LYS A 58 3.34 1.30 -3.02
CA LYS A 58 2.21 2.07 -3.53
C LYS A 58 1.11 1.16 -4.07
N PRO A 59 0.19 0.66 -3.23
CA PRO A 59 -1.03 0.03 -3.73
C PRO A 59 -1.95 1.05 -4.41
N ASN A 60 -2.43 0.73 -5.61
CA ASN A 60 -3.52 1.46 -6.25
C ASN A 60 -4.88 0.92 -5.78
N THR A 61 -5.68 1.77 -5.14
CA THR A 61 -6.91 1.33 -4.45
C THR A 61 -7.95 0.75 -5.39
N ALA A 62 -7.94 1.11 -6.68
CA ALA A 62 -8.88 0.59 -7.67
C ALA A 62 -8.82 -0.94 -7.79
N PHE A 63 -7.62 -1.53 -7.70
CA PHE A 63 -7.43 -2.98 -7.77
C PHE A 63 -8.01 -3.72 -6.55
N TYR A 64 -8.16 -3.03 -5.42
CA TYR A 64 -8.75 -3.60 -4.20
C TYR A 64 -10.25 -3.32 -4.15
N GLU A 65 -10.67 -2.11 -4.50
CA GLU A 65 -12.08 -1.69 -4.58
C GLU A 65 -12.88 -2.56 -5.55
N ALA A 66 -12.27 -3.02 -6.65
CA ALA A 66 -12.90 -3.91 -7.62
C ALA A 66 -13.40 -5.23 -7.02
N TYR A 67 -12.83 -5.67 -5.89
CA TYR A 67 -13.23 -6.89 -5.16
C TYR A 67 -14.09 -6.59 -3.92
N GLY A 68 -14.62 -5.36 -3.81
CA GLY A 68 -15.49 -4.92 -2.72
C GLY A 68 -14.85 -5.07 -1.34
N LEU A 69 -15.64 -5.48 -0.35
CA LEU A 69 -15.18 -5.60 1.03
C LEU A 69 -14.00 -6.59 1.19
N LYS A 70 -13.92 -7.64 0.37
CA LYS A 70 -12.81 -8.59 0.44
C LYS A 70 -11.49 -7.93 0.04
N GLY A 71 -11.46 -7.24 -1.09
CA GLY A 71 -10.27 -6.52 -1.52
C GLY A 71 -9.87 -5.40 -0.54
N TRP A 72 -10.85 -4.69 0.03
CA TRP A 72 -10.57 -3.70 1.08
C TRP A 72 -9.92 -4.33 2.32
N LYS A 73 -10.42 -5.48 2.78
CA LYS A 73 -9.79 -6.24 3.88
C LYS A 73 -8.37 -6.68 3.54
N SER A 74 -8.11 -7.13 2.31
CA SER A 74 -6.76 -7.50 1.86
C SER A 74 -5.82 -6.30 1.83
N LEU A 75 -6.32 -5.11 1.43
CA LEU A 75 -5.57 -3.85 1.50
C LEU A 75 -5.20 -3.51 2.95
N THR A 76 -6.18 -3.53 3.86
CA THR A 76 -5.95 -3.28 5.28
C THR A 76 -4.88 -4.21 5.84
N LYS A 77 -4.99 -5.53 5.60
CA LYS A 77 -3.96 -6.50 6.04
C LYS A 77 -2.58 -6.21 5.45
N THR A 78 -2.51 -5.82 4.17
CA THR A 78 -1.25 -5.50 3.49
C THR A 78 -0.58 -4.29 4.15
N ILE A 79 -1.34 -3.24 4.47
CA ILE A 79 -0.79 -2.03 5.09
C ILE A 79 -0.43 -2.25 6.55
N SER A 80 -1.26 -2.96 7.32
CA SER A 80 -0.88 -3.37 8.69
C SER A 80 0.40 -4.18 8.68
N TYR A 81 0.55 -5.12 7.75
CA TYR A 81 1.79 -5.91 7.63
C TYR A 81 3.03 -5.04 7.35
N LEU A 82 2.94 -4.09 6.43
CA LEU A 82 4.03 -3.13 6.16
C LEU A 82 4.36 -2.30 7.39
N ASN A 83 3.35 -1.72 8.05
CA ASN A 83 3.54 -0.86 9.20
C ASN A 83 4.13 -1.61 10.41
N ASP A 84 3.71 -2.86 10.64
CA ASP A 84 4.15 -3.66 11.77
C ASP A 84 5.55 -4.25 11.57
N ASN A 85 5.90 -4.66 10.35
CA ASN A 85 7.14 -5.40 10.07
C ASN A 85 8.25 -4.54 9.45
N TYR A 86 7.87 -3.49 8.72
CA TYR A 86 8.79 -2.62 7.98
C TYR A 86 8.40 -1.14 8.15
N PRO A 87 8.32 -0.63 9.39
CA PRO A 87 7.89 0.74 9.68
C PRO A 87 8.79 1.82 9.03
N GLU A 88 9.99 1.43 8.59
CA GLU A 88 10.90 2.28 7.84
C GLU A 88 10.58 2.38 6.34
N ILE A 89 9.52 1.74 5.85
CA ILE A 89 9.10 1.82 4.44
C ILE A 89 7.89 2.73 4.29
N PHE A 90 7.99 3.67 3.35
CA PHE A 90 6.95 4.66 3.11
C PHE A 90 5.75 4.06 2.37
N THR A 91 4.54 4.33 2.85
CA THR A 91 3.31 3.81 2.23
C THR A 91 2.55 4.90 1.48
N ILE A 92 2.10 4.56 0.26
CA ILE A 92 1.39 5.49 -0.62
C ILE A 92 0.06 4.87 -1.06
N ALA A 93 -1.06 5.42 -0.59
CA ALA A 93 -2.37 5.08 -1.14
C ALA A 93 -2.54 5.77 -2.49
N ASP A 94 -2.41 5.04 -3.59
CA ASP A 94 -2.71 5.59 -4.92
C ASP A 94 -4.21 5.54 -5.19
N ALA A 95 -4.92 6.52 -4.63
CA ALA A 95 -6.38 6.59 -4.58
C ALA A 95 -6.98 7.72 -5.43
N LYS A 96 -6.15 8.69 -5.88
CA LYS A 96 -6.52 9.84 -6.72
C LYS A 96 -7.79 10.55 -6.21
N ARG A 97 -7.88 10.76 -4.89
CA ARG A 97 -9.07 11.35 -4.27
C ARG A 97 -9.13 12.86 -4.55
N GLY A 98 -10.32 13.36 -4.82
CA GLY A 98 -10.59 14.79 -5.02
C GLY A 98 -12.05 15.09 -4.77
N ASP A 99 -12.33 16.03 -3.86
CA ASP A 99 -13.69 16.43 -3.47
C ASP A 99 -13.64 17.74 -2.64
N ILE A 100 -14.79 18.32 -2.30
CA ILE A 100 -14.88 19.51 -1.45
C ILE A 100 -14.29 19.26 -0.06
N GLY A 101 -13.91 20.34 0.64
CA GLY A 101 -13.14 20.24 1.89
C GLY A 101 -13.75 19.35 2.98
N ASN A 102 -15.08 19.25 3.08
CA ASN A 102 -15.70 18.35 4.06
C ASN A 102 -15.54 16.87 3.71
N THR A 103 -15.75 16.51 2.44
CA THR A 103 -15.58 15.14 1.96
C THR A 103 -14.10 14.75 1.96
N SER A 104 -13.20 15.65 1.58
CA SER A 104 -11.76 15.43 1.61
C SER A 104 -11.24 15.10 3.02
N ARG A 105 -11.85 15.63 4.09
CA ARG A 105 -11.54 15.21 5.46
C ARG A 105 -11.93 13.76 5.76
N MET A 106 -13.00 13.25 5.16
CA MET A 106 -13.40 11.85 5.33
C MET A 106 -12.42 10.90 4.61
N TYR A 107 -11.90 11.30 3.45
CA TYR A 107 -10.81 10.56 2.81
C TYR A 107 -9.54 10.58 3.67
N ALA A 108 -9.16 11.73 4.22
CA ALA A 108 -8.01 11.83 5.12
C ALA A 108 -8.17 10.88 6.32
N LYS A 109 -9.34 10.84 6.96
CA LYS A 109 -9.64 9.88 8.04
C LYS A 109 -9.49 8.42 7.58
N ALA A 110 -10.06 8.06 6.43
CA ALA A 110 -9.97 6.69 5.93
C ALA A 110 -8.53 6.25 5.65
N PHE A 111 -7.71 7.09 5.02
CA PHE A 111 -6.36 6.69 4.63
C PHE A 111 -5.33 6.85 5.75
N PHE A 112 -5.41 7.91 6.55
CA PHE A 112 -4.39 8.20 7.57
C PHE A 112 -4.73 7.63 8.95
N GLU A 113 -6.00 7.59 9.35
CA GLU A 113 -6.41 7.10 10.68
C GLU A 113 -6.79 5.61 10.64
N ASP A 114 -7.64 5.21 9.69
CA ASP A 114 -8.18 3.84 9.65
C ASP A 114 -7.18 2.85 9.02
N LEU A 115 -6.67 3.17 7.83
CA LEU A 115 -5.70 2.31 7.14
C LEU A 115 -4.25 2.54 7.56
N GLY A 116 -3.91 3.73 8.06
CA GLY A 116 -2.55 4.05 8.52
C GLY A 116 -1.51 4.22 7.41
N PHE A 117 -1.89 4.79 6.26
CA PHE A 117 -0.92 5.19 5.23
C PHE A 117 -0.12 6.43 5.64
N ASP A 118 1.09 6.59 5.10
CA ASP A 118 1.87 7.82 5.22
C ASP A 118 1.41 8.91 4.24
N SER A 119 0.86 8.51 3.09
CA SER A 119 0.47 9.44 2.02
C SER A 119 -0.67 8.91 1.16
N VAL A 120 -1.34 9.83 0.45
CA VAL A 120 -2.40 9.52 -0.52
C VAL A 120 -2.25 10.40 -1.76
N THR A 121 -2.50 9.84 -2.94
CA THR A 121 -2.53 10.61 -4.19
C THR A 121 -3.85 11.38 -4.31
N VAL A 122 -3.77 12.63 -4.79
CA VAL A 122 -4.93 13.52 -4.99
C VAL A 122 -5.18 13.80 -6.47
N ALA A 123 -6.45 14.02 -6.83
CA ALA A 123 -6.86 14.54 -8.13
C ALA A 123 -7.32 16.00 -7.93
N PRO A 124 -6.50 17.00 -8.31
CA PRO A 124 -6.79 18.41 -8.08
C PRO A 124 -7.85 18.98 -9.03
#